data_AF-A0A1W9VUT9-F1
#
_entry.id   AF-A0A1W9VUT9-F1
#
_cell.length_a   1.000
_cell.length_b   1.000
_cell.length_c   1.000
_cell.angle_alpha   90.00
_cell.angle_beta   90.00
_cell.angle_gamma   90.00
#
_symmetry.space_group_name_H-M   'P 1'
#
loop_
_entity.id
_entity.type
_entity.pdbx_description
1 polymer ?
#
loop_
_entity_poly.entity_id
_entity_poly.type
_entity_poly.pdbx_seq_one_letter_code
_entity_poly.pdbx_strand_id
1 'polypeptide(L)'
;MHFLISLVFIPLNLLYGATIVWIVRWLLFNKEQKFFFKKRNILTPGVIPKYKVKGMNKLRDAVKGYLEQVEDFESHQGYIYEWEKKSYNRVWEFMGRFDNKRYLPSGVIAWIKDAVAFIAKDLFSRFLRTFIPYMYEYYEVTSKIDLLDKKIDVAIIESYYNQYVHKYFMYVMLAGYLLIGLYNQTIFLIFG
;
A
#
# COMPACT_ATOMS: atom_id res chain seq x y z
N MET A 1 16.87 50.43 21.98
CA MET A 1 16.28 50.13 20.65
C MET A 1 16.60 48.71 20.19
N HIS A 2 17.83 48.22 20.35
CA HIS A 2 18.25 46.84 20.00
C HIS A 2 17.43 45.71 20.65
N PHE A 3 16.99 45.87 21.91
CA PHE A 3 16.13 44.87 22.58
C PHE A 3 14.74 44.72 21.94
N LEU A 4 14.15 45.81 21.46
CA LEU A 4 12.85 45.77 20.77
C LEU A 4 12.96 45.10 19.40
N ILE A 5 14.09 45.30 18.71
CA ILE A 5 14.37 44.64 17.42
C ILE A 5 14.60 43.15 17.64
N SER A 6 15.28 42.77 18.73
CA SER A 6 15.57 41.37 19.02
C SER A 6 14.31 40.56 19.38
N LEU A 7 13.27 41.20 19.92
CA LEU A 7 11.97 40.58 20.16
C LEU A 7 11.28 40.08 18.89
N VAL A 8 11.61 40.62 17.71
CA VAL A 8 11.04 40.19 16.41
C VAL A 8 11.50 38.78 16.02
N PHE A 9 12.65 38.32 16.52
CA PHE A 9 13.13 36.96 16.22
C PHE A 9 12.19 35.88 16.74
N ILE A 10 11.52 36.08 17.87
CA ILE A 10 10.58 35.11 18.43
C ILE A 10 9.37 34.87 17.50
N PRO A 11 8.52 35.88 17.18
CA PRO A 11 7.37 35.67 16.31
C PRO A 11 7.77 35.23 14.91
N LEU A 12 8.91 35.70 14.38
CA LEU A 12 9.41 35.26 13.07
C LEU A 12 9.72 33.76 13.07
N ASN A 13 10.43 33.26 14.09
CA ASN A 13 10.75 31.83 14.19
C ASN A 13 9.51 30.97 14.42
N LEU A 14 8.57 31.44 15.26
CA LEU A 14 7.28 30.75 15.44
C LEU A 14 6.48 30.67 14.13
N LEU A 15 6.46 31.75 13.34
CA LEU A 15 5.84 31.76 12.01
C LEU A 15 6.50 30.75 11.08
N TYR A 16 7.83 30.64 11.07
CA TYR A 16 8.53 29.62 10.29
C TYR A 16 8.14 28.20 10.71
N GLY A 17 8.15 27.91 12.01
CA GLY A 17 7.74 26.60 12.53
C GLY A 17 6.30 26.23 12.14
N ALA A 18 5.35 27.17 12.29
CA ALA A 18 3.96 26.96 11.90
C ALA A 18 3.80 26.74 10.39
N THR A 19 4.54 27.52 9.58
CA THR A 19 4.50 27.43 8.11
C THR A 19 4.97 26.06 7.63
N ILE A 20 6.04 25.51 8.22
CA ILE A 20 6.53 24.17 7.87
C ILE A 20 5.46 23.11 8.10
N VAL A 21 4.81 23.14 9.27
CA VAL A 21 3.75 22.19 9.62
C VAL A 21 2.56 22.29 8.65
N TRP A 22 2.22 23.51 8.22
CA TRP A 22 1.21 23.77 7.20
C TRP A 22 1.60 23.21 5.83
N ILE A 23 2.84 23.44 5.40
CA ILE A 23 3.37 22.91 4.13
C ILE A 23 3.33 21.37 4.13
N VAL A 24 3.73 20.73 5.23
CA VAL A 24 3.69 19.26 5.36
C VAL A 24 2.25 18.76 5.23
N ARG A 25 1.29 19.35 5.95
CA ARG A 25 -0.13 18.98 5.81
C ARG A 25 -0.59 19.15 4.36
N TRP A 26 -0.24 20.27 3.73
CA TRP A 26 -0.60 20.56 2.35
C TRP A 26 -0.03 19.52 1.38
N LEU A 27 1.25 19.16 1.50
CA LEU A 27 1.90 18.14 0.68
C LEU A 27 1.29 16.73 0.86
N LEU A 28 0.80 16.42 2.06
CA LEU A 28 0.17 15.12 2.33
C LEU A 28 -1.24 15.03 1.75
N PHE A 29 -2.06 16.07 1.92
CA PHE A 29 -3.52 15.99 1.70
C PHE A 29 -4.06 16.82 0.54
N ASN A 30 -3.22 17.53 -0.22
CA ASN A 30 -3.70 18.31 -1.36
C ASN A 30 -4.45 17.41 -2.38
N LYS A 31 -5.74 17.69 -2.59
CA LYS A 31 -6.64 16.83 -3.35
C LYS A 31 -6.44 16.91 -4.86
N GLU A 32 -5.99 18.05 -5.37
CA GLU A 32 -5.99 18.34 -6.82
C GLU A 32 -4.59 18.42 -7.41
N GLN A 33 -4.46 17.89 -8.63
CA GLN A 33 -3.29 18.10 -9.49
C GLN A 33 -3.29 19.56 -9.94
N LYS A 34 -2.32 20.33 -9.48
CA LYS A 34 -2.12 21.70 -9.94
C LYS A 34 -1.17 21.73 -11.14
N PHE A 35 -1.45 22.65 -12.06
CA PHE A 35 -0.61 22.93 -13.22
C PHE A 35 0.03 24.30 -13.04
N PHE A 36 1.34 24.37 -13.25
CA PHE A 36 2.08 25.62 -13.21
C PHE A 36 2.76 25.79 -14.56
N PHE A 37 2.49 26.90 -15.27
CA PHE A 37 2.94 27.12 -16.64
C PHE A 37 2.64 25.95 -17.60
N LYS A 38 1.42 25.40 -17.55
CA LYS A 38 0.98 24.21 -18.33
C LYS A 38 1.78 22.92 -18.05
N LYS A 39 2.76 22.93 -17.14
CA LYS A 39 3.48 21.74 -16.68
C LYS A 39 2.81 21.20 -15.41
N ARG A 40 2.72 19.88 -15.30
CA ARG A 40 2.19 19.21 -14.11
C ARG A 40 3.16 19.44 -12.95
N ASN A 41 2.65 19.95 -11.83
CA ASN A 41 3.44 20.04 -10.61
C ASN A 41 3.59 18.64 -10.00
N ILE A 42 4.83 18.19 -9.82
CA ILE A 42 5.17 16.85 -9.29
C ILE A 42 4.70 16.67 -7.84
N LEU A 43 4.59 17.77 -7.09
CA LEU A 43 4.19 17.80 -5.68
C LEU A 43 2.66 17.74 -5.47
N THR A 44 1.88 17.72 -6.55
CA THR A 44 0.42 17.64 -6.51
C THR A 44 -0.04 16.52 -7.47
N PRO A 45 -1.10 15.76 -7.18
CA PRO A 45 -1.84 15.73 -5.92
C PRO A 45 -0.92 15.29 -4.77
N GLY A 46 -1.38 15.56 -3.55
CA GLY A 46 -0.69 15.19 -2.33
C GLY A 46 -0.44 13.69 -2.24
N VAL A 47 0.46 13.34 -1.35
CA VAL A 47 0.94 11.96 -1.17
C VAL A 47 -0.23 11.00 -0.91
N ILE A 48 -1.12 11.31 0.03
CA ILE A 48 -2.19 10.42 0.46
C ILE A 48 -3.20 10.12 -0.67
N PRO A 49 -3.80 11.13 -1.35
CA PRO A 49 -4.67 10.86 -2.50
C PRO A 49 -3.99 10.02 -3.59
N LYS A 50 -2.71 10.32 -3.90
CA LYS A 50 -1.96 9.60 -4.92
C LYS A 50 -1.78 8.12 -4.58
N TYR A 51 -1.41 7.81 -3.33
CA TYR A 51 -1.24 6.44 -2.88
C TYR A 51 -2.57 5.69 -2.76
N LYS A 52 -3.65 6.36 -2.37
CA LYS A 52 -5.01 5.79 -2.39
C LYS A 52 -5.36 5.33 -3.80
N VAL A 53 -5.30 6.23 -4.79
CA VAL A 53 -5.66 5.90 -6.18
C VAL A 53 -4.76 4.80 -6.72
N LYS A 54 -3.45 4.88 -6.47
CA LYS A 54 -2.50 3.84 -6.89
C LYS A 54 -2.80 2.47 -6.26
N GLY A 55 -3.12 2.45 -4.96
CA GLY A 55 -3.48 1.23 -4.24
C GLY A 55 -4.77 0.61 -4.78
N MET A 56 -5.79 1.44 -5.01
CA MET A 56 -7.07 0.96 -5.55
C MET A 56 -6.96 0.46 -6.98
N ASN A 57 -6.22 1.17 -7.84
CA ASN A 57 -5.95 0.70 -9.20
C ASN A 57 -5.18 -0.62 -9.18
N LYS A 58 -4.13 -0.74 -8.35
CA LYS A 58 -3.39 -2.00 -8.22
C LYS A 58 -4.27 -3.15 -7.74
N LEU A 59 -5.22 -2.90 -6.84
CA LEU A 59 -6.19 -3.90 -6.40
C LEU A 59 -7.12 -4.32 -7.55
N ARG A 60 -7.69 -3.35 -8.27
CA ARG A 60 -8.55 -3.59 -9.44
C ARG A 60 -7.80 -4.35 -10.54
N ASP A 61 -6.57 -3.95 -10.83
CA ASP A 61 -5.70 -4.58 -11.84
C ASP A 61 -5.33 -6.01 -11.43
N ALA A 62 -5.05 -6.26 -10.15
CA ALA A 62 -4.75 -7.61 -9.65
C ALA A 62 -5.96 -8.54 -9.77
N VAL A 63 -7.15 -8.04 -9.40
CA VAL A 63 -8.40 -8.79 -9.54
C VAL A 63 -8.73 -9.05 -11.00
N LYS A 64 -8.65 -8.01 -11.84
CA LYS A 64 -8.92 -8.12 -13.28
C LYS A 64 -7.96 -9.11 -13.94
N GLY A 65 -6.67 -8.96 -13.68
CA GLY A 65 -5.66 -9.88 -14.19
C GLY A 65 -5.89 -11.31 -13.74
N TYR A 66 -6.46 -11.52 -12.53
CA TYR A 66 -6.82 -12.85 -12.03
C TYR A 66 -7.95 -13.45 -12.84
N LEU A 67 -9.03 -12.71 -13.03
CA LEU A 67 -10.18 -13.16 -13.81
C LEU A 67 -9.78 -13.44 -15.28
N GLU A 68 -8.96 -12.59 -15.89
CA GLU A 68 -8.45 -12.79 -17.25
C GLU A 68 -7.64 -14.09 -17.39
N GLN A 69 -6.78 -14.42 -16.39
CA GLN A 69 -6.04 -15.68 -16.42
C GLN A 69 -6.90 -16.91 -16.15
N VAL A 70 -7.99 -16.75 -15.39
CA VAL A 70 -8.93 -17.85 -15.16
C VAL A 70 -9.64 -18.24 -16.47
N GLU A 71 -10.03 -17.26 -17.28
CA GLU A 71 -10.71 -17.47 -18.57
C GLU A 71 -9.83 -18.21 -19.59
N ASP A 72 -8.51 -18.03 -19.53
CA ASP A 72 -7.56 -18.74 -20.40
C ASP A 72 -7.11 -20.08 -19.78
N PHE A 73 -7.86 -21.14 -20.08
CA PHE A 73 -7.59 -22.51 -19.62
C PHE A 73 -6.38 -23.15 -20.28
N GLU A 74 -6.00 -22.72 -21.49
CA GLU A 74 -4.92 -23.34 -22.26
C GLU A 74 -3.58 -22.60 -22.10
N SER A 75 -3.58 -21.42 -21.47
CA SER A 75 -2.35 -20.72 -21.14
C SER A 75 -1.48 -21.53 -20.18
N HIS A 76 -0.30 -21.89 -20.68
CA HIS A 76 0.79 -22.48 -19.90
C HIS A 76 1.68 -21.39 -19.27
N GLN A 77 1.14 -20.19 -19.08
CA GLN A 77 1.85 -19.01 -18.62
C GLN A 77 1.02 -18.27 -17.56
N GLY A 78 1.70 -17.49 -16.70
CA GLY A 78 1.04 -16.74 -15.62
C GLY A 78 1.01 -17.47 -14.28
N TYR A 79 0.50 -16.78 -13.26
CA TYR A 79 0.62 -17.24 -11.87
C TYR A 79 -0.36 -18.36 -11.53
N ILE A 80 -1.52 -18.46 -12.18
CA ILE A 80 -2.45 -19.58 -11.96
C ILE A 80 -1.78 -20.89 -12.36
N TYR A 81 -1.18 -20.94 -13.55
CA TYR A 81 -0.42 -22.10 -14.01
C TYR A 81 0.77 -22.42 -13.08
N GLU A 82 1.52 -21.41 -12.64
CA GLU A 82 2.61 -21.62 -11.67
C GLU A 82 2.10 -22.21 -10.36
N TRP A 83 0.94 -21.78 -9.85
CA TRP A 83 0.34 -22.31 -8.64
C TRP A 83 -0.16 -23.74 -8.82
N GLU A 84 -0.78 -24.06 -9.96
CA GLU A 84 -1.18 -25.42 -10.31
C GLU A 84 0.04 -26.36 -10.37
N LYS A 85 1.11 -25.95 -11.07
CA LYS A 85 2.37 -26.70 -11.14
C LYS A 85 3.00 -26.88 -9.76
N LYS A 86 2.98 -25.83 -8.93
CA LYS A 86 3.49 -25.89 -7.56
C LYS A 86 2.66 -26.83 -6.67
N SER A 87 1.34 -26.89 -6.87
CA SER A 87 0.46 -27.84 -6.20
C SER A 87 0.85 -29.27 -6.56
N TYR A 88 0.95 -29.57 -7.86
CA TYR A 88 1.41 -30.88 -8.36
C TYR A 88 2.77 -31.26 -7.75
N ASN A 89 3.78 -30.41 -7.87
CA ASN A 89 5.13 -30.69 -7.39
C ASN A 89 5.16 -30.95 -5.88
N ARG A 90 4.42 -30.15 -5.10
CA ARG A 90 4.35 -30.30 -3.64
C ARG A 90 3.71 -31.62 -3.23
N VAL A 91 2.64 -32.04 -3.91
CA VAL A 91 1.98 -33.32 -3.63
C VAL A 91 2.87 -34.50 -4.07
N TRP A 92 3.51 -34.38 -5.23
CA TRP A 92 4.47 -35.37 -5.70
C TRP A 92 5.64 -35.56 -4.73
N GLU A 93 6.28 -34.47 -4.29
CA GLU A 93 7.35 -34.49 -3.29
C GLU A 93 6.89 -35.06 -1.94
N PHE A 94 5.68 -34.67 -1.49
CA PHE A 94 5.09 -35.20 -0.28
C PHE A 94 4.91 -36.72 -0.35
N MET A 95 4.40 -37.22 -1.48
CA MET A 95 4.22 -38.65 -1.71
C MET A 95 5.56 -39.40 -1.84
N GLY A 96 6.63 -38.71 -2.25
CA GLY A 96 8.01 -39.23 -2.25
C GLY A 96 8.52 -39.68 -0.88
N ARG A 97 7.93 -39.18 0.21
CA ARG A 97 8.26 -39.66 1.56
C ARG A 97 7.88 -41.11 1.80
N PHE A 98 7.00 -41.69 0.97
CA PHE A 98 6.55 -43.08 1.09
C PHE A 98 7.34 -44.07 0.22
N ASP A 99 8.41 -43.63 -0.46
CA ASP A 99 9.21 -44.46 -1.37
C ASP A 99 9.93 -45.63 -0.70
N ASN A 100 10.17 -45.57 0.62
CA ASN A 100 10.89 -46.60 1.35
C ASN A 100 10.05 -47.87 1.66
N LYS A 101 8.84 -48.00 1.11
CA LYS A 101 8.03 -49.21 1.31
C LYS A 101 8.52 -50.34 0.39
N ARG A 102 9.19 -51.32 1.00
CA ARG A 102 9.79 -52.52 0.38
C ARG A 102 8.85 -53.39 -0.49
N TYR A 103 7.55 -53.14 -0.48
CA TYR A 103 6.53 -54.04 -1.02
C TYR A 103 5.94 -53.63 -2.38
N LEU A 104 6.33 -52.47 -2.94
CA LEU A 104 5.79 -52.00 -4.22
C LEU A 104 6.92 -51.78 -5.24
N PRO A 105 6.75 -52.20 -6.51
CA PRO A 105 7.69 -51.88 -7.57
C PRO A 105 7.79 -50.36 -7.78
N SER A 106 8.99 -49.86 -8.06
CA SER A 106 9.26 -48.42 -8.25
C SER A 106 8.35 -47.77 -9.30
N GLY A 107 8.03 -48.47 -10.39
CA GLY A 107 7.10 -47.99 -11.42
C GLY A 107 5.66 -47.82 -10.93
N VAL A 108 5.19 -48.70 -10.03
CA VAL A 108 3.84 -48.59 -9.45
C VAL A 108 3.77 -47.42 -8.47
N ILE A 109 4.83 -47.22 -7.67
CA ILE A 109 4.90 -46.07 -6.76
C ILE A 109 4.91 -44.75 -7.54
N ALA A 110 5.70 -44.66 -8.61
CA ALA A 110 5.72 -43.49 -9.50
C ALA A 110 4.35 -43.21 -10.12
N TRP A 111 3.68 -44.25 -10.63
CA TRP A 111 2.34 -44.11 -11.21
C TRP A 111 1.29 -43.64 -10.18
N ILE A 112 1.30 -44.19 -8.95
CA ILE A 112 0.40 -43.74 -7.88
C ILE A 112 0.66 -42.28 -7.52
N LYS A 113 1.93 -41.89 -7.38
CA LYS A 113 2.29 -40.49 -7.12
C LYS A 113 1.76 -39.57 -8.22
N ASP A 114 1.85 -40.01 -9.47
CA ASP A 114 1.45 -39.21 -10.64
C ASP A 114 -0.05 -39.00 -10.63
N ALA A 115 -0.79 -40.09 -10.42
CA ALA A 115 -2.23 -40.03 -10.31
C ALA A 115 -2.68 -39.11 -9.17
N VAL A 116 -2.08 -39.23 -7.98
CA VAL A 116 -2.44 -38.41 -6.81
C VAL A 116 -2.07 -36.94 -7.02
N ALA A 117 -0.87 -36.65 -7.53
CA ALA A 117 -0.43 -35.29 -7.81
C ALA A 117 -1.27 -34.66 -8.93
N PHE A 118 -1.66 -35.42 -9.95
CA PHE A 118 -2.53 -34.97 -11.02
C PHE A 118 -3.94 -34.65 -10.52
N ILE A 119 -4.54 -35.53 -9.69
CA ILE A 119 -5.85 -35.27 -9.06
C ILE A 119 -5.79 -34.01 -8.20
N ALA A 120 -4.74 -33.84 -7.41
CA ALA A 120 -4.57 -32.64 -6.59
C ALA A 120 -4.43 -31.38 -7.43
N LYS A 121 -3.68 -31.44 -8.55
CA LYS A 121 -3.59 -30.35 -9.51
C LYS A 121 -4.95 -30.02 -10.11
N ASP A 122 -5.71 -31.01 -10.58
CA ASP A 122 -7.03 -30.81 -11.20
C ASP A 122 -8.03 -30.22 -10.20
N LEU A 123 -8.09 -30.75 -8.98
CA LEU A 123 -8.95 -30.23 -7.92
C LEU A 123 -8.59 -28.78 -7.58
N PHE A 124 -7.29 -28.49 -7.47
CA PHE A 124 -6.81 -27.14 -7.20
C PHE A 124 -7.08 -26.18 -8.37
N SER A 125 -6.94 -26.66 -9.60
CA SER A 125 -7.28 -25.91 -10.81
C SER A 125 -8.77 -25.55 -10.84
N ARG A 126 -9.67 -26.51 -10.58
CA ARG A 126 -11.12 -26.26 -10.46
C ARG A 126 -11.45 -25.29 -9.33
N PHE A 127 -10.76 -25.42 -8.20
CA PHE A 127 -10.93 -24.48 -7.09
C PHE A 127 -10.55 -23.05 -7.51
N LEU A 128 -9.39 -22.86 -8.14
CA LEU A 128 -8.96 -21.55 -8.62
C LEU A 128 -9.84 -21.02 -9.76
N ARG A 129 -10.14 -21.84 -10.76
CA ARG A 129 -10.76 -21.39 -12.01
C ARG A 129 -12.30 -21.42 -12.01
N THR A 130 -12.91 -22.05 -11.01
CA THR A 130 -14.37 -22.13 -10.93
C THR A 130 -14.87 -21.61 -9.60
N PHE A 131 -14.36 -22.14 -8.48
CA PHE A 131 -14.87 -21.77 -7.17
C PHE A 131 -14.53 -20.32 -6.79
N ILE A 132 -13.30 -19.86 -7.01
CA ILE A 132 -12.93 -18.47 -6.69
C ILE A 132 -13.71 -17.44 -7.54
N PRO A 133 -13.84 -17.57 -8.87
CA PRO A 133 -14.68 -16.69 -9.68
C PRO A 133 -16.14 -16.71 -9.26
N TYR A 134 -16.69 -17.89 -8.95
CA TYR A 134 -18.05 -18.00 -8.43
C TYR A 134 -18.22 -17.19 -7.14
N MET A 135 -17.28 -17.31 -6.20
CA MET A 135 -17.28 -16.53 -4.97
C MET A 135 -17.10 -15.03 -5.26
N TYR A 136 -16.25 -14.67 -6.22
CA TYR A 136 -16.06 -13.28 -6.63
C TYR A 136 -17.37 -12.63 -7.08
N GLU A 137 -18.15 -13.34 -7.90
CA GLU A 137 -19.45 -12.90 -8.39
C GLU A 137 -20.50 -12.92 -7.27
N TYR A 138 -20.61 -14.02 -6.52
CA TYR A 138 -21.58 -14.19 -5.45
C TYR A 138 -21.46 -13.13 -4.34
N TYR A 139 -20.22 -12.75 -3.99
CA TYR A 139 -19.98 -11.71 -2.98
C TYR A 139 -19.96 -10.29 -3.54
N GLU A 140 -20.26 -10.10 -4.83
CA GLU A 140 -20.23 -8.83 -5.54
C GLU A 140 -18.93 -8.04 -5.26
N VAL A 141 -17.78 -8.71 -5.37
CA VAL A 141 -16.50 -8.16 -4.92
C VAL A 141 -16.19 -6.83 -5.62
N THR A 142 -16.58 -6.63 -6.88
CA THR A 142 -16.49 -5.33 -7.58
C THR A 142 -17.19 -4.22 -6.80
N SER A 143 -18.45 -4.44 -6.39
CA SER A 143 -19.23 -3.47 -5.62
C SER A 143 -18.58 -3.18 -4.28
N LYS A 144 -18.03 -4.20 -3.61
CA LYS A 144 -17.29 -4.03 -2.36
C LYS A 144 -15.99 -3.27 -2.51
N ILE A 145 -15.26 -3.45 -3.61
CA ILE A 145 -14.05 -2.69 -3.95
C ILE A 145 -14.40 -1.22 -4.16
N ASP A 146 -15.51 -0.91 -4.83
CA ASP A 146 -15.96 0.47 -5.03
C ASP A 146 -16.48 1.10 -3.74
N LEU A 147 -17.16 0.34 -2.88
CA LEU A 147 -17.52 0.78 -1.54
C LEU A 147 -16.26 1.04 -0.68
N LEU A 148 -15.23 0.21 -0.81
CA LEU A 148 -13.96 0.41 -0.13
C LEU A 148 -13.28 1.71 -0.60
N ASP A 149 -13.24 1.95 -1.91
CA ASP A 149 -12.73 3.20 -2.50
C ASP A 149 -13.47 4.42 -1.96
N LYS A 150 -14.80 4.34 -1.80
CA LYS A 150 -15.62 5.39 -1.17
C LYS A 150 -15.33 5.54 0.33
N LYS A 151 -15.21 4.44 1.07
CA LYS A 151 -14.98 4.46 2.53
C LYS A 151 -13.59 4.95 2.91
N ILE A 152 -12.58 4.69 2.09
CA ILE A 152 -11.23 5.26 2.24
C ILE A 152 -11.25 6.71 1.73
N ASP A 153 -12.11 7.53 2.33
CA ASP A 153 -12.15 8.95 1.98
C ASP A 153 -10.91 9.65 2.54
N VAL A 154 -10.22 10.37 1.66
CA VAL A 154 -9.05 11.18 2.03
C VAL A 154 -9.44 12.22 3.07
N ALA A 155 -10.69 12.71 3.06
CA ALA A 155 -11.19 13.64 4.06
C ALA A 155 -11.23 13.03 5.48
N ILE A 156 -11.61 11.75 5.60
CA ILE A 156 -11.61 11.04 6.89
C ILE A 156 -10.16 10.90 7.38
N ILE A 157 -9.24 10.47 6.51
CA ILE A 157 -7.82 10.33 6.86
C ILE A 157 -7.23 11.69 7.28
N GLU A 158 -7.57 12.77 6.56
CA GLU A 158 -7.15 14.13 6.90
C GLU A 158 -7.68 14.56 8.27
N SER A 159 -8.95 14.25 8.59
CA SER A 159 -9.53 14.56 9.91
C SER A 159 -8.78 13.84 11.03
N TYR A 160 -8.50 12.55 10.87
CA TYR A 160 -7.72 11.77 11.84
C TYR A 160 -6.29 12.33 11.98
N TYR A 161 -5.63 12.64 10.86
CA TYR A 161 -4.31 13.28 10.89
C TYR A 161 -4.35 14.61 11.64
N ASN A 162 -5.35 15.45 11.39
CA ASN A 162 -5.44 16.75 12.04
C ASN A 162 -5.62 16.62 13.56
N GLN A 163 -6.44 15.67 13.99
CA GLN A 163 -6.73 15.44 15.40
C GLN A 163 -5.53 14.87 16.17
N TYR A 164 -4.83 13.89 15.58
CA TYR A 164 -3.85 13.08 16.31
C TYR A 164 -2.39 13.32 15.92
N VAL A 165 -2.12 13.98 14.80
CA VAL A 165 -0.75 14.19 14.31
C VAL A 165 -0.46 15.66 14.13
N HIS A 166 -1.26 16.38 13.33
CA HIS A 166 -1.02 17.79 13.02
C HIS A 166 -0.97 18.66 14.28
N LYS A 167 -1.93 18.47 15.20
CA LYS A 167 -2.00 19.23 16.46
C LYS A 167 -0.71 19.06 17.29
N TYR A 168 -0.28 17.83 17.52
CA TYR A 168 0.90 17.56 18.34
C TYR A 168 2.20 17.96 17.62
N PHE A 169 2.26 17.72 16.31
CA PHE A 169 3.41 18.15 15.49
C PHE A 169 3.55 19.69 15.48
N MET A 170 2.43 20.42 15.44
CA MET A 170 2.40 21.87 15.58
C MET A 170 2.99 22.31 16.93
N TYR A 171 2.57 21.68 18.04
CA TYR A 171 3.13 22.03 19.36
C TYR A 171 4.63 21.76 19.46
N VAL A 172 5.09 20.62 18.98
CA VAL A 172 6.52 20.26 18.99
C VAL A 172 7.33 21.26 18.15
N MET A 173 6.86 21.58 16.95
CA MET A 173 7.52 22.55 16.08
C MET A 173 7.53 23.95 16.68
N LEU A 174 6.41 24.44 17.20
CA LEU A 174 6.36 25.74 17.86
C LEU A 174 7.27 25.81 19.08
N ALA A 175 7.32 24.77 19.90
CA ALA A 175 8.22 24.72 21.06
C ALA A 175 9.69 24.74 20.62
N GLY A 176 10.07 23.95 19.61
CA GLY A 176 11.42 23.95 19.06
C GLY A 176 11.82 25.31 18.48
N TYR A 177 10.95 25.92 17.67
CA TYR A 177 11.20 27.22 17.06
C TYR A 177 11.15 28.38 18.06
N LEU A 178 10.42 28.24 19.17
CA LEU A 178 10.49 29.18 20.28
C LEU A 178 11.89 29.19 20.90
N LEU A 179 12.45 28.01 21.18
CA LEU A 179 13.80 27.88 21.72
C LEU A 179 14.85 28.45 20.76
N ILE A 180 14.71 28.19 19.46
CA ILE A 180 15.56 28.80 18.43
C ILE A 180 15.41 30.33 18.42
N GLY A 181 14.19 30.84 18.52
CA GLY A 181 13.91 32.27 18.62
C GLY A 181 14.60 32.93 19.81
N LEU A 182 14.52 32.31 21.00
CA LEU A 182 15.19 32.77 22.22
C LEU A 182 16.72 32.73 22.08
N TYR A 183 17.25 31.67 21.47
CA TYR A 183 18.68 31.54 21.19
C TYR A 183 19.17 32.66 20.26
N ASN A 184 18.47 32.87 19.14
CA ASN A 184 18.79 33.93 18.17
C ASN A 184 18.70 35.33 18.81
N GLN A 185 17.69 35.56 19.64
CA GLN A 185 17.56 36.80 20.40
C GLN A 185 18.76 37.03 21.32
N THR A 186 19.19 35.98 22.04
CA THR A 186 20.32 36.05 22.98
C THR A 186 21.61 36.38 22.26
N ILE A 187 21.89 35.71 21.13
CA ILE A 187 23.06 36.01 20.29
C ILE A 187 23.02 37.46 19.81
N PHE A 188 21.89 37.91 19.30
CA PHE A 188 21.75 39.27 18.79
C PHE A 188 22.01 40.32 19.86
N LEU A 189 21.62 40.06 21.12
CA LEU A 189 21.89 40.98 22.24
C LEU A 189 23.34 40.97 22.72
N ILE A 190 24.09 39.89 22.48
CA ILE A 190 25.51 39.79 22.87
C ILE A 190 26.42 40.41 21.81
N PHE A 191 26.11 40.21 20.52
CA PHE A 191 26.98 40.58 19.41
C PHE A 191 26.51 41.78 18.58
N GLY A 192 25.26 42.26 18.78
CA GLY A 192 24.66 43.37 18.04
C GLY A 192 24.39 44.59 18.92
#